data_AF-A0A7K2ZMM3-F1
#
_entry.id   AF-A0A7K2ZMM3-F1
#
_cell.length_a   1.000
_cell.length_b   1.000
_cell.length_c   1.000
_cell.angle_alpha   90.00
_cell.angle_beta   90.00
_cell.angle_gamma   90.00
#
_symmetry.space_group_name_H-M   'P 1'
#
loop_
_entity.id
_entity.type
_entity.pdbx_description
1 polymer ?
#
loop_
_entity_poly.entity_id
_entity_poly.type
_entity_poly.pdbx_seq_one_letter_code
_entity_poly.pdbx_strand_id
1 'polypeptide(L)' 'MARFTVHGATQRECQDALDELLAAMPVTVALRPVRSATGSWIARATRKAPDQEVRGLVVR' A
#
# COMPACT_ATOMS: atom_id res chain seq x y z
N MET A 1 -1.85 9.27 7.16
CA MET A 1 -1.22 8.03 6.66
C MET A 1 -2.33 7.12 6.14
N ALA A 2 -2.30 6.74 4.85
CA ALA A 2 -3.31 5.86 4.28
C ALA A 2 -2.78 4.42 4.21
N ARG A 3 -3.63 3.44 4.54
CA ARG A 3 -3.32 2.01 4.48
C ARG A 3 -4.27 1.34 3.49
N PHE A 4 -3.72 0.53 2.61
CA PHE A 4 -4.45 -0.22 1.60
C PHE A 4 -4.29 -1.70 1.89
N THR A 5 -5.40 -2.44 1.82
CA THR A 5 -5.40 -3.91 1.84
C THR A 5 -6.01 -4.38 0.53
N VAL A 6 -5.25 -5.20 -0.19
CA VAL A 6 -5.67 -5.82 -1.44
C VAL A 6 -6.09 -7.25 -1.13
N HIS A 7 -7.21 -7.68 -1.70
CA HIS A 7 -7.75 -9.03 -1.54
C HIS A 7 -7.77 -9.75 -2.89
N GLY A 8 -7.46 -11.05 -2.89
CA GLY A 8 -7.62 -11.93 -4.05
C GLY A 8 -8.13 -13.31 -3.62
N ALA A 9 -8.85 -14.00 -4.51
CA ALA A 9 -9.22 -15.40 -4.28
C ALA A 9 -8.00 -16.33 -4.49
N THR A 10 -7.09 -15.94 -5.39
CA THR A 10 -5.80 -16.60 -5.60
C THR A 10 -4.62 -15.70 -5.26
N GLN A 11 -3.44 -16.30 -5.08
CA GLN A 11 -2.19 -15.55 -4.88
C GLN A 11 -1.92 -14.61 -6.06
N ARG A 12 -2.20 -15.08 -7.28
CA ARG A 12 -1.97 -14.34 -8.51
C ARG A 12 -2.87 -13.12 -8.61
N GLU A 13 -4.17 -13.27 -8.39
CA GLU A 13 -5.10 -12.13 -8.36
C GLU A 13 -4.70 -11.07 -7.33
N CYS A 14 -4.25 -11.51 -6.15
CA CYS A 14 -3.79 -10.58 -5.11
C CYS A 14 -2.49 -9.86 -5.51
N GLN A 15 -1.59 -10.54 -6.22
CA GLN A 15 -0.36 -9.96 -6.76
C GLN A 15 -0.67 -8.97 -7.88
N ASP A 16 -1.50 -9.34 -8.85
CA ASP A 16 -1.88 -8.49 -9.98
C ASP A 16 -2.55 -7.20 -9.48
N ALA A 17 -3.51 -7.31 -8.54
CA ALA A 17 -4.16 -6.14 -7.94
C ALA A 17 -3.22 -5.29 -7.07
N LEU A 18 -2.19 -5.87 -6.46
CA LEU A 18 -1.15 -5.12 -5.75
C LEU A 18 -0.28 -4.34 -6.75
N ASP A 19 0.06 -4.94 -7.88
CA ASP A 19 0.87 -4.31 -8.91
C ASP A 19 0.11 -3.17 -9.61
N GLU A 20 -1.20 -3.33 -9.83
CA GLU A 20 -2.08 -2.25 -10.27
C GLU A 20 -2.11 -1.09 -9.28
N LEU A 21 -2.19 -1.37 -7.97
CA LEU A 21 -2.15 -0.33 -6.94
C LEU A 21 -0.81 0.42 -6.92
N LEU A 22 0.30 -0.31 -7.07
CA LEU A 22 1.65 0.27 -7.13
C LEU A 22 1.85 1.13 -8.39
N ALA A 23 1.25 0.74 -9.51
CA ALA A 23 1.30 1.51 -10.75
C ALA A 23 0.43 2.77 -10.68
N ALA A 24 -0.72 2.71 -9.99
CA ALA A 24 -1.65 3.83 -9.89
C ALA A 24 -1.20 4.93 -8.92
N MET A 25 -0.43 4.59 -7.88
CA MET A 25 -0.01 5.57 -6.87
C MET A 25 1.27 5.20 -6.13
N PRO A 26 2.02 6.20 -5.62
CA PRO A 26 3.23 5.98 -4.85
C PRO A 26 2.90 5.44 -3.45
N VAL A 27 2.69 4.14 -3.36
CA VAL A 27 2.54 3.39 -2.12
C VAL A 27 3.75 2.47 -1.91
N THR A 28 4.08 2.20 -0.66
CA THR A 28 5.13 1.24 -0.29
C THR A 28 4.48 -0.06 0.16
N VAL A 29 4.98 -1.19 -0.35
CA VAL A 29 4.52 -2.52 0.09
C VAL A 29 4.93 -2.75 1.54
N ALA A 30 3.94 -3.04 2.39
CA ALA A 30 4.14 -3.43 3.78
C ALA A 30 4.02 -4.95 3.97
N LEU A 31 3.21 -5.61 3.14
CA LEU A 31 3.02 -7.06 3.15
C LEU A 31 2.76 -7.55 1.73
N ARG A 32 3.60 -8.47 1.24
CA ARG A 32 3.38 -9.21 -0.01
C ARG A 32 2.16 -10.15 0.12
N PRO A 33 1.58 -10.64 -0.99
CA PRO A 33 0.45 -11.57 -0.94
C PRO A 33 0.72 -12.75 -0.01
N VAL A 34 -0.12 -12.91 1.01
CA VAL A 34 -0.11 -14.04 1.94
C VAL A 34 -1.52 -14.58 2.12
N ARG A 35 -1.63 -15.89 2.38
CA ARG A 35 -2.91 -16.53 2.66
C ARG A 35 -3.36 -16.16 4.08
N SER A 36 -4.55 -15.60 4.19
CA SER A 36 -5.18 -15.25 5.47
C SER A 36 -5.83 -16.48 6.12
N ALA A 37 -6.15 -16.38 7.41
CA ALA A 37 -6.85 -17.44 8.16
C ALA A 37 -8.24 -17.76 7.59
N THR A 38 -8.87 -16.83 6.87
CA THR A 38 -10.18 -17.03 6.23
C THR A 38 -10.07 -17.65 4.83
N GLY A 39 -8.86 -17.99 4.39
CA GLY A 39 -8.59 -18.65 3.11
C GLY A 39 -8.37 -17.71 1.92
N SER A 40 -8.64 -16.42 2.07
CA SER A 40 -8.38 -15.38 1.06
C SER A 40 -6.92 -14.94 1.03
N TRP A 41 -6.42 -14.46 -0.11
CA TRP A 41 -5.09 -13.85 -0.22
C TRP A 41 -5.16 -12.37 0.07
N ILE A 42 -4.21 -11.87 0.86
CA ILE A 42 -4.12 -10.47 1.24
C ILE A 42 -2.72 -9.90 1.01
N ALA A 43 -2.66 -8.66 0.52
CA ALA A 43 -1.45 -7.84 0.50
C ALA A 43 -1.74 -6.48 1.14
N ARG A 44 -0.71 -5.83 1.67
CA ARG A 44 -0.84 -4.50 2.29
C ARG A 44 0.17 -3.53 1.72
N ALA A 45 -0.30 -2.32 1.45
CA ALA A 45 0.54 -1.21 1.07
C ALA A 45 0.19 0.03 1.90
N THR A 46 1.17 0.90 2.09
CA THR A 46 1.00 2.14 2.85
C THR A 46 1.45 3.32 2.02
N ARG A 47 0.63 4.38 2.01
CA ARG A 47 1.05 5.69 1.52
C ARG A 47 1.47 6.52 2.72
N LYS A 48 2.76 6.85 2.81
CA LYS A 48 3.17 8.02 3.59
C LYS A 48 2.47 9.22 2.96
N ALA A 49 1.85 10.05 3.80
CA ALA A 49 1.48 11.38 3.30
C ALA A 49 2.77 12.01 2.75
N PRO A 50 2.74 12.77 1.64
CA PRO A 50 3.89 13.58 1.31
C PRO A 50 4.23 14.33 2.58
N ASP A 51 5.44 14.13 3.09
CA ASP A 51 5.94 14.92 4.21
C ASP A 51 5.63 16.35 3.78
N GLN A 52 4.82 17.06 4.57
CA GLN A 52 4.69 18.50 4.35
C GLN A 52 6.15 18.98 4.40
N GLU A 53 6.72 19.34 3.26
CA GLU A 53 7.82 20.27 3.24
C GLU A 53 7.29 21.43 4.07
N VAL A 54 7.79 21.55 5.30
CA VAL A 54 7.57 22.72 6.13
C VAL A 54 8.29 23.84 5.39
N ARG A 55 7.62 24.40 4.37
CA ARG A 55 8.05 25.59 3.67
C ARG A 55 7.94 26.73 4.65
N GLY A 56 9.07 27.08 5.24
CA GLY A 56 9.32 28.38 5.85
C GLY A 56 8.80 28.51 7.27
N LEU A 57 9.68 28.26 8.23
CA LEU A 57 9.75 29.13 9.40
C LEU A 57 11.19 29.59 9.57
N VAL A 58 11.59 30.57 8.75
CA VAL A 58 12.68 31.47 9.12
C VAL A 58 12.14 32.30 10.27
N VAL A 59 12.43 31.90 11.50
CA VAL A 59 12.30 32.79 12.65
C VAL A 59 13.60 33.59 12.71
N ARG A 60 13.46 34.90 12.51
CA ARG A 60 14.54 35.88 12.63
C ARG A 60 15.02 35.98 14.08
#